data_AF-A0A367Y167-F1
#
_entry.id   AF-A0A367Y167-F1
#
_cell.length_a   1.000
_cell.length_b   1.000
_cell.length_c   1.000
_cell.angle_alpha   90.00
_cell.angle_beta   90.00
_cell.angle_gamma   90.00
#
_symmetry.space_group_name_H-M   'P 1'
#
loop_
_entity.id
_entity.type
_entity.pdbx_description
1 polymer ?
#
loop_
_entity_poly.entity_id
_entity_poly.type
_entity_poly.pdbx_seq_one_letter_code
_entity_poly.pdbx_strand_id
1 'polypeptide(L)'
;MVLKTFQVGDIPEIVAEPFTPEAFLPYGGVISANHQIKNATSSAANYGTAVKLHKVAPIVNNYKDCPSGKKETANWNIFRCTAPSISSRMAPLKTHTDQSFHMQGKPVVTYGVGTWHAPMVVIDEDVPHIDYAVFIHENGVEDEDVQECYFEPGYQIVYKNPAAAKL
;
A
#
# COMPACT_ATOMS: atom_id res chain seq x y z
N MET A 1 -1.72 12.45 -14.52
CA MET A 1 -1.35 13.86 -14.26
C MET A 1 -0.92 14.14 -12.81
N VAL A 2 0.05 15.03 -12.63
CA VAL A 2 0.51 15.52 -11.31
C VAL A 2 -0.37 16.68 -10.85
N LEU A 3 -1.03 16.53 -9.71
CA LEU A 3 -1.95 17.52 -9.14
C LEU A 3 -1.23 18.68 -8.45
N LYS A 4 -0.14 18.40 -7.73
CA LYS A 4 0.58 19.41 -6.92
C LYS A 4 1.97 18.96 -6.50
N THR A 5 2.88 19.92 -6.32
CA THR A 5 4.13 19.75 -5.58
C THR A 5 4.06 20.51 -4.26
N PHE A 6 4.38 19.84 -3.15
CA PHE A 6 4.39 20.40 -1.80
C PHE A 6 5.83 20.64 -1.32
N GLN A 7 6.04 21.79 -0.69
CA GLN A 7 7.33 22.13 -0.06
C GLN A 7 7.31 21.65 1.39
N VAL A 8 8.24 20.77 1.74
CA VAL A 8 8.26 20.06 3.04
C VAL A 8 9.59 20.15 3.77
N GLY A 9 10.47 21.08 3.37
CA GLY A 9 11.78 21.25 3.99
C GLY A 9 11.76 21.53 5.50
N ASP A 10 10.66 22.10 6.01
CA ASP A 10 10.49 22.42 7.43
C ASP A 10 9.74 21.34 8.22
N ILE A 11 9.35 20.23 7.57
CA ILE A 11 8.63 19.15 8.27
C ILE A 11 9.63 18.22 8.96
N PRO A 12 9.48 17.95 10.28
CA PRO A 12 10.34 17.00 10.97
C PRO A 12 10.28 15.60 10.36
N GLU A 13 11.30 14.80 10.68
CA GLU A 13 11.36 13.39 10.30
C GLU A 13 10.11 12.62 10.77
N ILE A 14 9.59 11.76 9.91
CA ILE A 14 8.46 10.88 10.22
C ILE A 14 9.04 9.57 10.75
N VAL A 15 8.63 9.17 11.94
CA VAL A 15 9.09 7.90 12.54
C VAL A 15 8.14 6.79 12.15
N ALA A 16 8.66 5.73 11.54
CA ALA A 16 7.89 4.56 11.17
C ALA A 16 7.35 3.83 12.42
N GLU A 17 6.06 3.58 12.43
CA GLU A 17 5.33 2.82 13.44
C GLU A 17 5.27 1.34 13.05
N PRO A 18 5.09 0.43 14.03
CA PRO A 18 4.83 -0.97 13.72
C PRO A 18 3.56 -1.11 12.87
N PHE A 19 3.66 -1.83 11.76
CA PHE A 19 2.48 -2.17 10.98
C PHE A 19 1.65 -3.20 11.77
N THR A 20 0.37 -2.89 12.00
CA THR A 20 -0.63 -3.88 12.43
C THR A 20 -1.93 -3.69 11.66
N PRO A 21 -2.79 -4.72 11.56
CA PRO A 21 -4.12 -4.58 10.95
C PRO A 21 -4.97 -3.47 11.57
N GLU A 22 -4.88 -3.26 12.89
CA GLU A 22 -5.60 -2.20 13.59
C GLU A 22 -5.07 -0.82 13.21
N ALA A 23 -3.75 -0.66 13.13
CA ALA A 23 -3.14 0.60 12.75
C ALA A 23 -3.38 0.95 11.28
N PHE A 24 -3.48 -0.06 10.41
CA PHE A 24 -3.72 0.12 8.98
C PHE A 24 -5.21 0.29 8.60
N LEU A 25 -6.13 -0.03 9.53
CA LEU A 25 -7.58 -0.02 9.28
C LEU A 25 -8.13 1.29 8.66
N PRO A 26 -7.65 2.49 9.03
CA PRO A 26 -8.13 3.73 8.40
C PRO A 26 -7.77 3.87 6.92
N TYR A 27 -6.73 3.17 6.46
CA TYR A 27 -6.18 3.28 5.11
C TYR A 27 -6.69 2.18 4.18
N GLY A 28 -7.15 1.07 4.74
CA GLY A 28 -7.63 -0.07 3.96
C GLY A 28 -7.64 -1.37 4.75
N GLY A 29 -7.33 -2.48 4.08
CA GLY A 29 -7.37 -3.82 4.66
C GLY A 29 -6.01 -4.51 4.67
N VAL A 30 -5.84 -5.44 5.61
CA VAL A 30 -4.67 -6.32 5.71
C VAL A 30 -5.12 -7.75 5.50
N ILE A 31 -4.52 -8.45 4.56
CA ILE A 31 -4.71 -9.88 4.34
C ILE A 31 -3.63 -10.63 5.12
N SER A 32 -4.05 -11.25 6.23
CA SER A 32 -3.20 -12.03 7.11
C SER A 32 -4.01 -13.15 7.75
N ALA A 33 -3.76 -14.39 7.31
CA ALA A 33 -4.50 -15.55 7.82
C ALA A 33 -4.38 -15.69 9.34
N ASN A 34 -3.17 -15.53 9.90
CA ASN A 34 -2.93 -15.65 11.34
C ASN A 34 -3.70 -14.62 12.17
N HIS A 35 -3.84 -13.41 11.64
CA HIS A 35 -4.61 -12.37 12.30
C HIS A 35 -6.12 -12.62 12.17
N GLN A 36 -6.56 -13.01 10.97
CA GLN A 36 -7.98 -13.00 10.60
C GLN A 36 -8.71 -14.29 10.94
N ILE A 37 -8.02 -15.42 11.10
CA ILE A 37 -8.61 -16.71 11.51
C ILE A 37 -9.43 -16.62 12.79
N LYS A 38 -9.13 -15.65 13.67
CA LYS A 38 -9.80 -15.45 14.96
C LYS A 38 -11.16 -14.75 14.82
N ASN A 39 -11.27 -13.81 13.89
CA ASN A 39 -12.37 -12.84 13.86
C ASN A 39 -13.15 -12.81 12.54
N ALA A 40 -12.54 -13.26 11.44
CA ALA A 40 -13.20 -13.29 10.14
C ALA A 40 -14.24 -14.42 10.09
N THR A 41 -15.36 -14.15 9.43
CA THR A 41 -16.30 -15.22 9.07
C THR A 41 -15.55 -16.29 8.28
N SER A 42 -15.75 -17.55 8.62
CA SER A 42 -15.05 -18.66 7.99
C SER A 42 -15.95 -19.86 7.76
N SER A 43 -15.56 -20.70 6.81
CA SER A 43 -16.18 -22.00 6.56
C SER A 43 -15.13 -23.08 6.37
N ALA A 44 -15.47 -24.32 6.72
CA ALA A 44 -14.67 -25.47 6.30
C ALA A 44 -14.74 -25.62 4.76
N ALA A 45 -13.66 -26.12 4.17
CA ALA A 45 -13.52 -26.42 2.76
C ALA A 45 -12.67 -27.70 2.58
N ASN A 46 -12.61 -28.22 1.35
CA ASN A 46 -11.78 -29.38 0.99
C ASN A 46 -11.96 -30.58 1.94
N TYR A 47 -13.21 -30.98 2.20
CA TYR A 47 -13.54 -32.10 3.10
C TYR A 47 -12.96 -31.95 4.53
N GLY A 48 -12.83 -30.72 5.02
CA GLY A 48 -12.34 -30.43 6.38
C GLY A 48 -10.83 -30.18 6.47
N THR A 49 -10.11 -30.23 5.35
CA THR A 49 -8.65 -29.99 5.32
C THR A 49 -8.28 -28.52 5.08
N ALA A 50 -9.25 -27.66 4.78
CA ALA A 50 -9.02 -26.23 4.60
C ALA A 50 -10.06 -25.38 5.34
N VAL A 51 -9.64 -24.19 5.75
CA VAL A 51 -10.52 -23.15 6.29
C VAL A 51 -10.53 -21.99 5.29
N LYS A 52 -11.71 -21.64 4.78
CA LYS A 52 -11.91 -20.47 3.92
C LYS A 52 -12.23 -19.28 4.81
N LEU A 53 -11.33 -18.29 4.84
CA LEU A 53 -11.61 -16.99 5.45
C LEU A 53 -12.36 -16.12 4.44
N HIS A 54 -13.54 -15.63 4.82
CA HIS A 54 -14.39 -14.86 3.92
C HIS A 54 -14.06 -13.38 3.98
N LYS A 55 -13.93 -12.75 2.80
CA LYS A 55 -13.92 -11.29 2.61
C LYS A 55 -12.93 -10.57 3.54
N VAL A 56 -11.71 -11.09 3.58
CA VAL A 56 -10.62 -10.62 4.47
C VAL A 56 -10.09 -9.23 4.14
N ALA A 57 -10.38 -8.68 2.97
CA ALA A 57 -10.02 -7.32 2.61
C ALA A 57 -11.05 -6.73 1.63
N PRO A 58 -11.27 -5.41 1.66
CA PRO A 58 -12.18 -4.76 0.72
C PRO A 58 -11.62 -4.79 -0.70
N ILE A 59 -12.52 -5.02 -1.66
CA ILE A 59 -12.30 -4.81 -3.09
C ILE A 59 -13.46 -3.92 -3.55
N VAL A 60 -13.15 -2.67 -3.90
CA VAL A 60 -14.13 -1.64 -4.27
C VAL A 60 -13.76 -1.09 -5.64
N ASN A 61 -14.76 -0.83 -6.47
CA ASN A 61 -14.61 -0.35 -7.84
C ASN A 61 -15.64 0.76 -8.09
N ASN A 62 -15.13 1.95 -8.37
CA ASN A 62 -15.93 3.16 -8.60
C ASN A 62 -15.84 3.67 -10.05
N TYR A 63 -15.29 2.91 -10.99
CA TYR A 63 -15.10 3.36 -12.38
C TYR A 63 -16.40 3.69 -13.11
N LYS A 64 -17.53 3.10 -12.66
CA LYS A 64 -18.87 3.47 -13.15
C LYS A 64 -19.20 4.97 -12.96
N ASP A 65 -18.54 5.63 -12.01
CA ASP A 65 -18.75 7.03 -11.64
C ASP A 65 -17.72 7.96 -12.32
N CYS A 66 -16.80 7.43 -13.12
CA CYS A 66 -15.75 8.20 -13.79
C CYS A 66 -16.29 9.01 -15.00
N PRO A 67 -15.81 10.26 -15.20
CA PRO A 67 -16.30 11.14 -16.27
C PRO A 67 -16.17 10.60 -17.70
N SER A 68 -15.15 9.79 -17.98
CA SER A 68 -14.93 9.24 -19.32
C SER A 68 -16.04 8.27 -19.75
N GLY A 69 -16.78 7.68 -18.80
CA GLY A 69 -17.70 6.58 -19.04
C GLY A 69 -17.02 5.30 -19.55
N LYS A 70 -15.68 5.25 -19.56
CA LYS A 70 -14.93 4.09 -20.05
C LYS A 70 -14.96 2.98 -19.01
N LYS A 71 -15.39 1.80 -19.46
CA LYS A 71 -15.48 0.61 -18.63
C LYS A 71 -14.09 0.11 -18.23
N GLU A 72 -13.95 -0.25 -16.96
CA GLU A 72 -12.77 -0.83 -16.36
C GLU A 72 -12.66 -2.34 -16.58
N THR A 73 -11.47 -2.87 -16.35
CA THR A 73 -11.22 -4.30 -16.15
C THR A 73 -10.51 -4.55 -14.83
N ALA A 74 -10.74 -5.71 -14.23
CA ALA A 74 -10.01 -6.18 -13.06
C ALA A 74 -8.76 -6.94 -13.52
N ASN A 75 -7.59 -6.44 -13.19
CA ASN A 75 -6.31 -6.93 -13.71
C ASN A 75 -5.38 -7.38 -12.57
N TRP A 76 -4.57 -8.40 -12.88
CA TRP A 76 -3.40 -8.76 -12.10
C TRP A 76 -2.15 -8.26 -12.81
N ASN A 77 -1.36 -7.47 -12.10
CA ASN A 77 -0.09 -6.93 -12.57
C ASN A 77 1.04 -7.42 -11.67
N ILE A 78 2.27 -7.43 -12.20
CA ILE A 78 3.49 -7.68 -11.41
C ILE A 78 4.32 -6.40 -11.43
N PHE A 79 4.65 -5.88 -10.26
CA PHE A 79 5.57 -4.77 -10.09
C PHE A 79 6.88 -5.29 -9.49
N ARG A 80 7.96 -5.21 -10.27
CA ARG A 80 9.32 -5.46 -9.79
C ARG A 80 9.91 -4.17 -9.28
N CYS A 81 10.00 -4.00 -7.97
CA CYS A 81 10.47 -2.77 -7.34
C CYS A 81 11.92 -2.95 -6.87
N THR A 82 12.70 -1.87 -6.91
CA THR A 82 14.07 -1.81 -6.36
C THR A 82 14.13 -0.78 -5.25
N ALA A 83 15.26 -0.69 -4.54
CA ALA A 83 15.48 0.39 -3.59
C ALA A 83 15.59 1.72 -4.34
N PRO A 84 15.02 2.82 -3.79
CA PRO A 84 15.19 4.14 -4.37
C PRO A 84 16.66 4.55 -4.26
N SER A 85 17.18 5.28 -5.26
CA SER A 85 18.50 5.90 -5.13
C SER A 85 18.52 6.85 -3.92
N ILE A 86 19.65 6.95 -3.20
CA ILE A 86 19.80 7.84 -2.03
C ILE A 86 19.38 9.31 -2.31
N SER A 87 19.41 9.75 -3.58
CA SER A 87 18.95 11.07 -4.01
C SER A 87 17.44 11.22 -4.21
N SER A 88 16.67 10.12 -4.24
CA SER A 88 15.22 10.09 -4.40
C SER A 88 14.55 9.68 -3.09
N ARG A 89 14.69 10.53 -2.06
CA ARG A 89 13.99 10.37 -0.77
C ARG A 89 12.48 10.54 -1.00
N MET A 90 11.81 9.49 -1.44
CA MET A 90 10.36 9.45 -1.54
C MET A 90 9.79 8.82 -0.28
N ALA A 91 8.88 9.54 0.36
CA ALA A 91 8.30 9.18 1.63
C ALA A 91 6.87 9.75 1.71
N PRO A 92 5.99 9.11 2.51
CA PRO A 92 4.54 9.21 2.38
C PRO A 92 3.96 10.60 2.68
N LEU A 93 2.80 10.84 2.09
CA LEU A 93 1.98 12.03 2.20
C LEU A 93 1.43 12.31 3.60
N LYS A 94 1.48 13.59 3.98
CA LYS A 94 0.45 14.28 4.76
C LYS A 94 -0.92 14.12 4.10
N THR A 95 -1.68 13.13 4.54
CA THR A 95 -3.10 13.35 4.85
C THR A 95 -3.19 13.56 6.37
N HIS A 96 -4.37 13.78 6.96
CA HIS A 96 -4.54 14.13 8.38
C HIS A 96 -3.98 13.09 9.41
N THR A 97 -3.19 12.12 8.97
CA THR A 97 -2.52 11.06 9.72
C THR A 97 -1.20 10.69 9.01
N ASP A 98 -0.07 11.30 9.39
CA ASP A 98 1.26 10.96 8.88
C ASP A 98 1.72 9.61 9.45
N GLN A 99 1.27 8.49 8.86
CA GLN A 99 1.66 7.16 9.32
C GLN A 99 2.55 6.46 8.30
N SER A 100 3.77 6.18 8.73
CA SER A 100 4.66 5.23 8.08
C SER A 100 4.60 3.93 8.86
N PHE A 101 4.44 2.81 8.16
CA PHE A 101 4.35 1.50 8.79
C PHE A 101 5.50 0.60 8.35
N HIS A 102 6.09 -0.09 9.30
CA HIS A 102 7.13 -1.08 9.05
C HIS A 102 6.74 -2.45 9.59
N MET A 103 6.99 -3.52 8.82
CA MET A 103 6.55 -4.87 9.16
C MET A 103 7.61 -5.94 8.88
N GLN A 104 7.68 -6.95 9.74
CA GLN A 104 8.41 -8.20 9.48
C GLN A 104 7.48 -9.21 8.80
N GLY A 105 7.91 -9.78 7.67
CA GLY A 105 7.16 -10.77 6.87
C GLY A 105 6.64 -10.23 5.53
N LYS A 106 5.74 -10.97 4.87
CA LYS A 106 5.13 -10.61 3.57
C LYS A 106 3.64 -10.26 3.73
N PRO A 107 3.30 -9.08 4.30
CA PRO A 107 1.90 -8.68 4.39
C PRO A 107 1.35 -8.41 3.00
N VAL A 108 0.09 -8.78 2.79
CA VAL A 108 -0.68 -8.33 1.63
C VAL A 108 -1.64 -7.26 2.12
N VAL A 109 -1.63 -6.10 1.47
CA VAL A 109 -2.47 -4.96 1.84
C VAL A 109 -3.40 -4.60 0.69
N THR A 110 -4.55 -4.04 1.03
CA THR A 110 -5.42 -3.37 0.06
C THR A 110 -5.62 -1.94 0.51
N TYR A 111 -5.29 -0.98 -0.33
CA TYR A 111 -5.61 0.43 -0.07
C TYR A 111 -7.10 0.68 -0.33
N GLY A 112 -7.73 1.46 0.53
CA GLY A 112 -9.08 1.97 0.31
C GLY A 112 -9.15 2.93 -0.87
N VAL A 113 -10.35 3.10 -1.44
CA VAL A 113 -10.54 4.07 -2.52
C VAL A 113 -10.29 5.48 -1.99
N GLY A 114 -9.50 6.26 -2.72
CA GLY A 114 -9.11 7.61 -2.33
C GLY A 114 -8.03 7.68 -1.25
N THR A 115 -7.49 6.54 -0.81
CA THR A 115 -6.34 6.51 0.09
C THR A 115 -5.07 6.87 -0.68
N TRP A 116 -4.45 7.99 -0.30
CA TRP A 116 -3.11 8.33 -0.77
C TRP A 116 -2.08 7.35 -0.20
N HIS A 117 -1.18 6.86 -1.05
CA HIS A 117 -0.06 6.02 -0.63
C HIS A 117 1.20 6.38 -1.41
N ALA A 118 2.36 6.03 -0.85
CA ALA A 118 3.63 6.18 -1.55
C ALA A 118 3.74 5.14 -2.68
N PRO A 119 4.60 5.37 -3.70
CA PRO A 119 5.00 4.35 -4.65
C PRO A 119 5.59 3.13 -3.95
N MET A 120 5.44 1.94 -4.55
CA MET A 120 6.04 0.71 -4.04
C MET A 120 7.56 0.75 -4.19
N VAL A 121 8.28 0.52 -3.09
CA VAL A 121 9.76 0.56 -3.05
C VAL A 121 10.31 -0.58 -2.20
N VAL A 122 11.56 -0.96 -2.45
CA VAL A 122 12.31 -1.85 -1.56
C VAL A 122 13.07 -1.01 -0.54
N ILE A 123 12.96 -1.35 0.75
CA ILE A 123 13.68 -0.64 1.83
C ILE A 123 15.02 -1.32 2.14
N ASP A 124 15.10 -2.64 1.95
CA ASP A 124 16.32 -3.40 2.17
C ASP A 124 17.28 -3.27 0.97
N GLU A 125 18.33 -2.47 1.11
CA GLU A 125 19.33 -2.24 0.07
C GLU A 125 20.12 -3.50 -0.31
N ASP A 126 20.14 -4.53 0.55
CA ASP A 126 20.78 -5.81 0.25
C ASP A 126 19.90 -6.69 -0.67
N VAL A 127 18.62 -6.32 -0.85
CA VAL A 127 17.68 -7.02 -1.74
C VAL A 127 17.60 -6.29 -3.09
N PRO A 128 18.00 -6.94 -4.21
CA PRO A 128 18.08 -6.27 -5.50
C PRO A 128 16.70 -5.85 -6.03
N HIS A 129 15.67 -6.65 -5.75
CA HIS A 129 14.29 -6.32 -6.06
C HIS A 129 13.29 -7.19 -5.28
N ILE A 130 12.05 -6.70 -5.19
CA ILE A 130 10.88 -7.46 -4.72
C ILE A 130 9.80 -7.40 -5.80
N ASP A 131 9.20 -8.55 -6.11
CA ASP A 131 8.06 -8.66 -7.01
C ASP A 131 6.76 -8.61 -6.20
N TYR A 132 5.89 -7.65 -6.54
CA TYR A 132 4.56 -7.49 -5.96
C TYR A 132 3.50 -7.93 -6.96
N ALA A 133 2.64 -8.87 -6.56
CA ALA A 133 1.41 -9.15 -7.28
C ALA A 133 0.36 -8.10 -6.89
N VAL A 134 -0.13 -7.34 -7.88
CA VAL A 134 -1.06 -6.23 -7.68
C VAL A 134 -2.37 -6.56 -8.38
N PHE A 135 -3.46 -6.55 -7.62
CA PHE A 135 -4.81 -6.62 -8.15
C PHE A 135 -5.43 -5.23 -8.14
N ILE A 136 -5.86 -4.74 -9.30
CA ILE A 136 -6.42 -3.39 -9.45
C ILE A 136 -7.53 -3.37 -10.51
N HIS A 137 -8.45 -2.42 -10.40
CA HIS A 137 -9.34 -2.04 -11.50
C HIS A 137 -8.72 -0.87 -12.24
N GLU A 138 -8.65 -0.95 -13.55
CA GLU A 138 -8.15 0.13 -14.41
C GLU A 138 -8.98 0.19 -15.69
N ASN A 139 -9.21 1.39 -16.20
CA ASN A 139 -9.87 1.59 -17.49
C ASN A 139 -8.92 2.11 -18.57
N GLY A 140 -7.67 2.46 -18.23
CA GLY A 140 -6.68 2.97 -19.17
C GLY A 140 -6.90 4.45 -19.53
N VAL A 141 -7.54 5.22 -18.66
CA VAL A 141 -7.58 6.69 -18.71
C VAL A 141 -6.70 7.18 -17.58
N GLU A 142 -5.55 7.78 -17.94
CA GLU A 142 -4.47 8.11 -17.00
C GLU A 142 -4.96 8.81 -15.72
N ASP A 143 -5.75 9.88 -15.85
CA ASP A 143 -6.21 10.69 -14.72
C ASP A 143 -7.37 10.06 -13.91
N GLU A 144 -7.93 8.96 -14.39
CA GLU A 144 -8.94 8.15 -13.68
C GLU A 144 -8.30 6.95 -12.99
N ASP A 145 -7.23 6.40 -13.58
CA ASP A 145 -6.47 5.27 -13.02
C ASP A 145 -5.51 5.73 -11.91
N VAL A 146 -4.90 6.92 -12.04
CA VAL A 146 -3.93 7.43 -11.05
C VAL A 146 -3.92 8.95 -10.97
N GLN A 147 -3.76 9.44 -9.74
CA GLN A 147 -3.48 10.84 -9.45
C GLN A 147 -2.19 10.93 -8.65
N GLU A 148 -1.32 11.87 -9.02
CA GLU A 148 -0.01 12.01 -8.40
C GLU A 148 0.17 13.37 -7.73
N CYS A 149 1.02 13.42 -6.70
CA CYS A 149 1.57 14.66 -6.19
C CYS A 149 2.99 14.43 -5.67
N TYR A 150 3.78 15.50 -5.61
CA TYR A 150 5.19 15.44 -5.24
C TYR A 150 5.49 16.22 -3.97
N PHE A 151 6.62 15.88 -3.35
CA PHE A 151 7.14 16.50 -2.13
C PHE A 151 8.60 16.86 -2.34
N GLU A 152 8.97 18.09 -2.01
CA GLU A 152 10.34 18.57 -2.14
C GLU A 152 10.84 19.16 -0.81
N PRO A 153 12.00 18.71 -0.27
CA PRO A 153 12.92 17.69 -0.82
C PRO A 153 12.45 16.22 -0.67
N GLY A 154 11.20 16.00 -0.25
CA GLY A 154 10.68 14.68 0.13
C GLY A 154 10.81 14.46 1.64
N TYR A 155 9.96 13.59 2.21
CA TYR A 155 10.01 13.33 3.65
C TYR A 155 11.19 12.44 4.02
N GLN A 156 11.68 12.60 5.25
CA GLN A 156 12.65 11.67 5.82
C GLN A 156 11.93 10.70 6.75
N ILE A 157 12.09 9.39 6.48
CA ILE A 157 11.50 8.32 7.28
C ILE A 157 12.58 7.69 8.16
N VAL A 158 12.30 7.59 9.45
CA VAL A 158 13.20 6.98 10.44
C VAL A 158 12.60 5.68 10.96
N TYR A 159 13.36 4.60 10.85
CA TYR A 159 12.99 3.30 11.40
C TYR A 159 13.63 3.13 12.78
N LYS A 160 12.83 2.99 13.84
CA LYS A 160 13.35 2.83 15.22
C LYS A 160 14.26 1.61 15.39
N ASN A 161 14.07 0.57 14.58
CA ASN A 161 14.92 -0.62 14.55
C ASN A 161 15.21 -1.01 13.09
N PRO A 162 16.31 -0.51 12.50
CA PRO A 162 16.64 -0.76 11.10
C PRO A 162 16.88 -2.25 10.80
N ALA A 163 17.40 -3.02 11.77
CA ALA A 163 17.62 -4.45 11.61
C ALA A 163 16.31 -5.24 11.53
N ALA A 164 15.24 -4.73 12.15
CA ALA A 164 13.90 -5.29 11.99
C ALA A 164 13.26 -4.94 10.64
N ALA A 165 13.88 -4.05 9.85
CA ALA A 165 13.40 -3.59 8.55
C ALA A 165 14.01 -4.25 7.32
N LYS A 166 14.97 -5.13 7.56
CA LYS A 166 15.48 -6.04 6.55
C LYS A 166 14.56 -7.25 6.36
N LEU A 167 14.55 -7.79 5.15
CA LEU A 167 13.74 -8.97 4.78
C LEU A 167 14.40 -10.28 5.17
#